data_AF-A0A9X3XLI5-F1
#
_entry.id   AF-A0A9X3XLI5-F1
#
_cell.length_a   1.000
_cell.length_b   1.000
_cell.length_c   1.000
_cell.angle_alpha   90.00
_cell.angle_beta   90.00
_cell.angle_gamma   90.00
#
_symmetry.space_group_name_H-M   'P 1'
#
loop_
_entity.id
_entity.type
_entity.pdbx_description
1 polymer ?
#
loop_
_entity_poly.entity_id
_entity_poly.type
_entity_poly.pdbx_seq_one_letter_code
_entity_poly.pdbx_strand_id
1 'polypeptide(L)'
;MIKINDVFKTEKQTITGVNTITKEPVKFERYIFTKDEINFTRHEKSYIEDILNMDFSYEEYNYIRRYLADYVNYFKEIETMDEDELMIEKVLGMKDSKAVRTYLIYAFSDILFTYLSNDMEEDEIRMYINNEIEYRIFKKLCELVDE
;
A
#
# COMPACT_ATOMS: atom_id res chain seq x y z
N MET A 1 -14.45 14.88 3.61
CA MET A 1 -13.29 14.14 4.11
C MET A 1 -13.79 13.02 5.00
N ILE A 2 -13.53 11.77 4.61
CA ILE A 2 -13.84 10.56 5.38
C ILE A 2 -12.75 10.43 6.45
N LYS A 3 -13.12 10.19 7.71
CA LYS A 3 -12.13 9.96 8.76
C LYS A 3 -11.71 8.50 8.74
N ILE A 4 -10.44 8.22 8.91
CA ILE A 4 -9.93 6.85 8.90
C ILE A 4 -10.59 5.94 9.95
N ASN A 5 -10.96 6.50 11.11
CA ASN A 5 -11.65 5.76 12.17
C ASN A 5 -13.11 5.38 11.81
N ASP A 6 -13.69 5.97 10.76
CA ASP A 6 -15.02 5.61 10.25
C ASP A 6 -14.96 4.32 9.41
N VAL A 7 -13.76 3.92 8.97
CA VAL A 7 -13.52 2.76 8.08
C VAL A 7 -12.73 1.67 8.78
N PHE A 8 -11.67 2.04 9.51
CA PHE A 8 -10.77 1.11 10.18
C PHE A 8 -10.72 1.38 11.68
N LYS A 9 -10.74 0.31 12.48
CA LYS A 9 -10.27 0.38 13.85
C LYS A 9 -8.74 0.55 13.80
N THR A 10 -8.25 1.61 14.44
CA THR A 10 -6.82 1.96 14.47
C THR A 10 -6.25 1.75 15.86
N GLU A 11 -5.17 0.98 15.96
CA GLU A 11 -4.40 0.80 17.19
C GLU A 11 -2.97 1.27 17.00
N LYS A 12 -2.32 1.77 18.06
CA LYS A 12 -0.92 2.17 18.03
C LYS A 12 -0.07 1.10 18.68
N GLN A 13 1.00 0.69 18.02
CA GLN A 13 1.96 -0.29 18.52
C GLN A 13 3.35 0.32 18.56
N THR A 14 4.03 0.22 19.70
CA THR A 14 5.44 0.53 19.82
C THR A 14 6.24 -0.76 19.65
N ILE A 15 7.10 -0.81 18.64
CA ILE A 15 8.04 -1.90 18.43
C ILE A 15 9.39 -1.48 19.01
N THR A 16 10.00 -2.40 19.75
CA THR A 16 11.39 -2.25 20.18
C THR A 16 12.24 -3.18 19.31
N GLY A 17 13.04 -2.58 18.43
CA GLY A 17 14.05 -3.25 17.63
C GLY A 17 15.46 -3.01 18.16
N VAL A 18 16.44 -3.52 17.43
CA VAL A 18 17.86 -3.26 17.68
C VAL A 18 18.44 -2.66 16.40
N ASN A 19 19.10 -1.50 16.53
CA ASN A 19 19.82 -0.90 15.40
C ASN A 19 20.91 -1.89 14.93
N THR A 20 20.88 -2.26 13.66
CA THR A 20 21.82 -3.27 13.12
C THR A 20 23.26 -2.78 13.12
N ILE A 21 23.49 -1.46 13.07
CA ILE A 21 24.80 -0.79 13.08
C ILE A 21 25.27 -0.56 14.52
N THR A 22 24.51 0.19 15.32
CA THR A 22 24.94 0.61 16.67
C THR A 22 24.71 -0.43 17.75
N LYS A 23 23.88 -1.45 17.48
CA LYS A 23 23.40 -2.47 18.44
C LYS A 23 22.57 -1.89 19.60
N GLU A 24 22.20 -0.62 19.55
CA GLU A 24 21.36 0.01 20.56
C GLU A 24 19.87 -0.29 20.33
N PRO A 25 19.04 -0.33 21.40
CA PRO A 25 17.60 -0.45 21.25
C PRO A 25 17.02 0.76 20.51
N VAL A 26 16.24 0.49 19.47
CA VAL A 26 15.48 1.52 18.76
C VAL A 26 14.00 1.26 19.01
N LYS A 27 13.28 2.30 19.41
CA LYS A 27 11.82 2.25 19.50
C LYS A 27 11.26 2.98 18.31
N PHE A 28 10.35 2.33 17.60
CA PHE A 28 9.57 2.97 16.55
C PHE A 28 8.10 2.66 16.75
N GLU A 29 7.28 3.60 16.32
CA GLU A 29 5.83 3.47 16.42
C GLU A 29 5.27 3.11 15.04
N ARG A 30 4.23 2.28 15.05
CA ARG A 30 3.40 2.02 13.88
C ARG A 30 1.94 1.95 14.27
N TYR A 31 1.08 2.15 13.29
CA TYR A 31 -0.35 1.97 13.42
C TYR A 31 -0.75 0.63 12.82
N ILE A 32 -1.70 -0.03 13.48
CA ILE A 32 -2.36 -1.25 13.02
C ILE A 32 -3.77 -0.86 12.61
N PHE A 33 -4.15 -1.17 11.37
CA PHE A 33 -5.46 -0.91 10.82
C PHE A 33 -6.22 -2.21 10.67
N THR A 34 -7.42 -2.28 11.26
CA THR A 34 -8.25 -3.49 11.23
C THR A 34 -9.65 -3.17 10.77
N LYS A 35 -10.17 -3.95 9.82
CA LYS A 35 -11.56 -3.91 9.40
C LYS A 35 -11.98 -5.27 8.88
N ASP A 36 -12.99 -5.85 9.52
CA ASP A 36 -13.51 -7.19 9.20
C ASP A 36 -12.34 -8.20 9.22
N GLU A 37 -11.92 -8.70 8.05
CA GLU A 37 -10.80 -9.62 7.93
C GLU A 37 -9.53 -9.01 7.33
N ILE A 38 -9.51 -7.69 7.10
CA ILE A 38 -8.39 -6.90 6.61
C ILE A 38 -7.55 -6.42 7.79
N ASN A 39 -6.25 -6.71 7.78
CA ASN A 39 -5.30 -6.23 8.77
C ASN A 39 -3.98 -5.85 8.10
N PHE A 40 -3.45 -4.66 8.41
CA PHE A 40 -2.18 -4.17 7.88
C PHE A 40 -1.59 -3.10 8.79
N THR A 41 -0.31 -2.78 8.59
CA THR A 41 0.41 -1.82 9.43
C THR A 41 1.10 -0.74 8.62
N ARG A 42 1.14 0.50 9.14
CA ARG A 42 1.88 1.61 8.53
C ARG A 42 2.41 2.55 9.61
N HIS A 43 3.56 3.18 9.37
CA HIS A 43 4.14 4.17 10.29
C HIS A 43 3.29 5.44 10.38
N GLU A 44 2.84 5.93 9.23
CA GLU A 44 2.09 7.17 9.12
C GLU A 44 0.61 6.90 8.95
N LYS A 45 -0.18 7.41 9.89
CA LYS A 45 -1.64 7.32 9.85
C LYS A 45 -2.24 8.22 8.77
N SER A 46 -1.66 9.41 8.54
CA SER A 46 -2.09 10.38 7.53
C SER A 46 -2.10 9.76 6.15
N TYR A 47 -1.03 9.06 5.78
CA TYR A 47 -0.91 8.39 4.49
C TYR A 47 -2.12 7.50 4.12
N ILE A 48 -2.61 6.68 5.07
CA ILE A 48 -3.79 5.84 4.84
C ILE A 48 -5.08 6.66 4.80
N GLU A 49 -5.16 7.74 5.57
CA GLU A 49 -6.28 8.69 5.53
C GLU A 49 -6.32 9.47 4.20
N ASP A 50 -5.16 9.77 3.62
CA ASP A 50 -5.06 10.45 2.34
C ASP A 50 -5.43 9.50 1.18
N ILE A 51 -4.94 8.25 1.19
CA ILE A 51 -5.41 7.21 0.24
C ILE A 51 -6.94 7.06 0.29
N LEU A 52 -7.53 7.08 1.50
CA LEU A 52 -8.98 6.92 1.68
C LEU A 52 -9.78 8.06 1.01
N ASN A 53 -9.20 9.26 0.98
CA ASN A 53 -9.80 10.48 0.46
C ASN A 53 -9.37 10.80 -0.98
N MET A 54 -8.36 10.11 -1.51
CA MET A 54 -7.88 10.27 -2.88
C MET A 54 -8.90 9.73 -3.90
N ASP A 55 -9.06 10.47 -4.99
CA ASP A 55 -9.97 10.10 -6.08
C ASP A 55 -9.24 9.26 -7.13
N PHE A 56 -9.51 7.96 -7.10
CA PHE A 56 -9.14 7.02 -8.16
C PHE A 56 -10.36 6.76 -9.03
N SER A 57 -10.20 7.03 -10.33
CA SER A 57 -11.16 6.64 -11.34
C SER A 57 -11.37 5.13 -11.34
N TYR A 58 -12.51 4.69 -11.89
CA TYR A 58 -12.81 3.27 -12.02
C TYR A 58 -11.75 2.51 -12.84
N GLU A 59 -11.21 3.15 -13.87
CA GLU A 59 -10.13 2.60 -14.69
C GLU A 59 -8.85 2.39 -13.87
N GLU A 60 -8.42 3.40 -13.13
CA GLU A 60 -7.21 3.31 -12.28
C GLU A 60 -7.37 2.25 -11.19
N TYR A 61 -8.51 2.21 -10.50
CA TYR A 61 -8.74 1.20 -9.47
C TYR A 61 -8.78 -0.22 -10.04
N ASN A 62 -9.36 -0.40 -11.23
CA ASN A 62 -9.35 -1.70 -11.90
C ASN A 62 -7.95 -2.10 -12.36
N TYR A 63 -7.11 -1.15 -12.75
CA TYR A 63 -5.71 -1.41 -13.06
C TYR A 63 -4.99 -1.98 -11.83
N ILE A 64 -5.12 -1.32 -10.68
CA ILE A 64 -4.55 -1.76 -9.39
C ILE A 64 -4.99 -3.19 -9.07
N ARG A 65 -6.29 -3.49 -9.17
CA ARG A 65 -6.83 -4.84 -8.91
C ARG A 65 -6.22 -5.90 -9.81
N ARG A 66 -6.07 -5.61 -11.10
CA ARG A 66 -5.50 -6.55 -12.07
C ARG A 66 -4.03 -6.78 -11.80
N TYR A 67 -3.28 -5.70 -11.59
CA TYR A 67 -1.86 -5.77 -11.24
C TYR A 67 -1.64 -6.65 -10.01
N LEU A 68 -2.37 -6.40 -8.93
CA LEU A 68 -2.23 -7.18 -7.70
C LEU A 68 -2.64 -8.66 -7.87
N ALA A 69 -3.63 -8.94 -8.72
CA ALA A 69 -4.00 -10.32 -9.03
C ALA A 69 -2.88 -11.05 -9.80
N ASP A 70 -2.27 -10.38 -10.79
CA ASP A 70 -1.15 -10.93 -11.55
C ASP A 70 0.09 -11.09 -10.66
N TYR A 71 0.35 -10.13 -9.77
CA TYR A 71 1.40 -10.18 -8.74
C TYR A 71 1.22 -11.41 -7.84
N VAL A 72 0.05 -11.59 -7.22
CA VAL A 72 -0.23 -12.76 -6.37
C VAL A 72 -0.11 -14.07 -7.16
N ASN A 73 -0.64 -14.14 -8.39
CA ASN A 73 -0.55 -15.33 -9.22
C ASN A 73 0.92 -15.71 -9.50
N TYR A 74 1.78 -14.73 -9.79
CA TYR A 74 3.20 -14.97 -9.97
C TYR A 74 3.85 -15.62 -8.73
N PHE A 75 3.63 -15.05 -7.54
CA PHE A 75 4.18 -15.62 -6.29
C PHE A 75 3.60 -16.99 -5.94
N LYS A 76 2.36 -17.25 -6.34
CA LYS A 76 1.72 -18.55 -6.21
C LYS A 76 2.33 -19.60 -7.12
N GLU A 77 2.64 -19.24 -8.37
CA GLU A 77 3.27 -20.14 -9.35
C GLU A 77 4.69 -20.56 -8.94
N ILE A 78 5.43 -19.69 -8.25
CA ILE A 78 6.78 -19.98 -7.75
C ILE A 78 6.79 -20.50 -6.30
N GLU A 79 5.63 -20.69 -5.68
CA GLU A 79 5.44 -21.21 -4.32
C GLU A 79 6.13 -20.40 -3.21
N THR A 80 6.17 -19.07 -3.33
CA THR A 80 6.84 -18.18 -2.36
C THR A 80 5.91 -17.11 -1.76
N MET A 81 4.61 -17.38 -1.67
CA MET A 81 3.67 -16.46 -1.04
C MET A 81 3.94 -16.31 0.47
N ASP A 82 3.97 -15.06 0.95
CA ASP A 82 4.03 -14.75 2.37
C ASP A 82 2.70 -14.16 2.90
N GLU A 83 2.74 -13.59 4.11
CA GLU A 83 1.55 -13.03 4.77
C GLU A 83 0.93 -11.87 3.99
N ASP A 84 1.73 -11.05 3.30
CA ASP A 84 1.28 -9.89 2.54
C ASP A 84 0.58 -10.34 1.24
N GLU A 85 1.17 -11.29 0.48
CA GLU A 85 0.51 -11.86 -0.70
C GLU A 85 -0.81 -12.57 -0.35
N LEU A 86 -0.83 -13.32 0.77
CA LEU A 86 -2.05 -13.98 1.24
C LEU A 86 -3.14 -12.98 1.60
N MET A 87 -2.79 -11.86 2.21
CA MET A 87 -3.76 -10.79 2.51
C MET A 87 -4.25 -10.12 1.23
N ILE A 88 -3.38 -9.88 0.24
CA ILE A 88 -3.79 -9.35 -1.08
C ILE A 88 -4.75 -10.31 -1.77
N GLU A 89 -4.45 -11.61 -1.86
CA GLU A 89 -5.31 -12.63 -2.47
C GLU A 89 -6.70 -12.62 -1.83
N LYS A 90 -6.72 -12.59 -0.50
CA LYS A 90 -7.95 -12.54 0.29
C LYS A 90 -8.76 -11.29 0.00
N VAL A 91 -8.16 -10.11 0.05
CA VAL A 91 -8.86 -8.83 -0.15
C VAL A 91 -9.36 -8.67 -1.59
N LEU A 92 -8.65 -9.22 -2.58
CA LEU A 92 -9.14 -9.27 -3.96
C LEU A 92 -10.45 -10.05 -4.09
N GLY A 93 -10.65 -11.10 -3.28
CA GLY A 93 -11.88 -11.91 -3.22
C GLY A 93 -13.04 -11.28 -2.43
N MET A 94 -12.81 -10.18 -1.71
CA MET A 94 -13.84 -9.51 -0.91
C MET A 94 -14.76 -8.63 -1.77
N LYS A 95 -15.98 -8.38 -1.27
CA LYS A 95 -16.89 -7.42 -1.89
C LYS A 95 -16.30 -6.01 -1.85
N ASP A 96 -16.42 -5.30 -2.96
CA ASP A 96 -15.92 -3.93 -3.08
C ASP A 96 -16.52 -3.02 -1.99
N SER A 97 -15.64 -2.32 -1.27
CA SER A 97 -15.96 -1.44 -0.16
C SER A 97 -14.84 -0.43 0.01
N LYS A 98 -15.07 0.67 0.73
CA LYS A 98 -14.01 1.65 0.97
C LYS A 98 -12.77 1.03 1.63
N ALA A 99 -12.95 0.11 2.58
CA ALA A 99 -11.84 -0.59 3.22
C ALA A 99 -11.03 -1.45 2.23
N VAL A 100 -11.72 -2.22 1.38
CA VAL A 100 -11.10 -3.05 0.34
C VAL A 100 -10.33 -2.18 -0.67
N ARG A 101 -10.93 -1.08 -1.12
CA ARG A 101 -10.27 -0.15 -2.05
C ARG A 101 -9.01 0.45 -1.45
N THR A 102 -9.12 0.99 -0.23
CA THR A 102 -7.99 1.61 0.48
C THR A 102 -6.84 0.63 0.69
N TYR A 103 -7.14 -0.60 1.12
CA TYR A 103 -6.11 -1.62 1.30
C TYR A 103 -5.39 -1.96 -0.02
N LEU A 104 -6.13 -2.18 -1.11
CA LEU A 104 -5.52 -2.55 -2.39
C LEU A 104 -4.70 -1.40 -2.98
N ILE A 105 -5.13 -0.15 -2.83
CA ILE A 105 -4.32 1.01 -3.22
C ILE A 105 -3.04 1.08 -2.37
N TYR A 106 -3.15 0.87 -1.06
CA TYR A 106 -2.01 0.81 -0.15
C TYR A 106 -1.00 -0.28 -0.55
N ALA A 107 -1.46 -1.52 -0.75
CA ALA A 107 -0.61 -2.64 -1.11
C ALA A 107 0.11 -2.41 -2.46
N PHE A 108 -0.62 -1.88 -3.44
CA PHE A 108 -0.03 -1.51 -4.73
C PHE A 108 1.02 -0.40 -4.58
N SER A 109 0.75 0.59 -3.74
CA SER A 109 1.70 1.66 -3.49
C SER A 109 2.98 1.16 -2.83
N ASP A 110 2.90 0.22 -1.89
CA ASP A 110 4.06 -0.34 -1.20
C ASP A 110 4.97 -1.10 -2.19
N ILE A 111 4.38 -1.83 -3.13
CA ILE A 111 5.10 -2.48 -4.23
C ILE A 111 5.80 -1.44 -5.12
N LEU A 112 5.11 -0.37 -5.53
CA LEU A 112 5.72 0.68 -6.36
C LEU A 112 6.90 1.35 -5.65
N PHE A 113 6.72 1.74 -4.38
CA PHE A 113 7.76 2.43 -3.60
C PHE A 113 8.90 1.52 -3.15
N THR A 114 8.82 0.20 -3.37
CA THR A 114 9.96 -0.71 -3.21
C THR A 114 11.04 -0.45 -4.28
N TYR A 115 10.64 0.03 -5.47
CA TYR A 115 11.54 0.21 -6.61
C TYR A 115 11.64 1.65 -7.10
N LEU A 116 10.65 2.48 -6.78
CA LEU A 116 10.55 3.86 -7.24
C LEU A 116 10.57 4.82 -6.06
N SER A 117 11.15 6.00 -6.27
CA SER A 117 11.09 7.12 -5.32
C SER A 117 10.28 8.26 -5.91
N ASN A 118 9.64 9.07 -5.06
CA ASN A 118 9.01 10.33 -5.46
C ASN A 118 10.02 11.35 -6.01
N ASP A 119 11.29 11.24 -5.62
CA ASP A 119 12.40 12.09 -6.08
C ASP A 119 12.98 11.72 -7.45
N MET A 120 12.51 10.62 -8.07
CA MET A 120 13.00 10.21 -9.39
C MET A 120 12.47 11.12 -10.50
N GLU A 121 13.32 11.39 -11.48
CA GLU A 121 12.94 12.16 -12.67
C GLU A 121 11.97 11.36 -13.56
N GLU A 122 11.17 12.05 -14.36
CA GLU A 122 10.14 11.40 -15.20
C GLU A 122 10.74 10.34 -16.12
N ASP A 123 11.85 10.64 -16.81
CA ASP A 123 12.51 9.70 -17.71
C ASP A 123 12.97 8.43 -16.98
N GLU A 124 13.41 8.54 -15.72
CA GLU A 124 13.82 7.40 -14.90
C GLU A 124 12.62 6.53 -14.51
N ILE A 125 11.51 7.16 -14.10
CA ILE A 125 10.26 6.45 -13.78
C ILE A 125 9.73 5.70 -15.01
N ARG A 126 9.79 6.33 -16.19
CA ARG A 126 9.31 5.75 -17.44
C ARG A 126 10.13 4.54 -17.92
N MET A 127 11.33 4.33 -17.40
CA MET A 127 12.08 3.08 -17.63
C MET A 127 11.41 1.87 -16.97
N TYR A 128 10.67 2.08 -15.88
CA TYR A 128 10.00 1.02 -15.11
C TYR A 128 8.49 0.97 -15.43
N ILE A 129 7.86 2.14 -15.61
CA ILE A 129 6.43 2.26 -15.88
C ILE A 129 6.18 2.69 -17.33
N ASN A 130 5.86 1.72 -18.18
CA ASN A 130 5.49 1.94 -19.58
C ASN A 130 3.98 2.15 -19.78
N ASN A 131 3.16 1.92 -18.76
CA ASN A 131 1.71 2.05 -18.84
C ASN A 131 1.24 3.42 -18.34
N GLU A 132 0.47 4.15 -19.16
CA GLU A 132 -0.02 5.48 -18.79
C GLU A 132 -0.96 5.50 -17.57
N ILE A 133 -1.77 4.44 -17.37
CA ILE A 133 -2.67 4.35 -16.21
C ILE A 133 -1.83 4.19 -14.94
N GLU A 134 -0.86 3.29 -14.96
CA GLU A 134 0.08 3.06 -13.87
C GLU A 134 0.87 4.32 -13.51
N TYR A 135 1.37 5.03 -14.53
CA TYR A 135 2.12 6.26 -14.32
C TYR A 135 1.26 7.34 -13.64
N ARG A 136 -0.01 7.51 -14.08
CA ARG A 136 -0.95 8.44 -13.42
C ARG A 136 -1.22 8.06 -11.97
N ILE A 137 -1.40 6.76 -11.69
CA ILE A 137 -1.59 6.26 -10.32
C ILE A 137 -0.35 6.58 -9.48
N PHE A 138 0.84 6.29 -9.99
CA PHE A 138 2.09 6.58 -9.30
C PHE A 138 2.23 8.06 -8.99
N LYS A 139 1.99 8.95 -9.96
CA LYS A 139 2.01 10.41 -9.72
C LYS A 139 1.05 10.85 -8.63
N LYS A 140 -0.17 10.32 -8.60
CA LYS A 140 -1.12 10.57 -7.51
C LYS A 140 -0.59 10.09 -6.16
N LEU A 141 0.00 8.90 -6.11
CA LEU A 141 0.58 8.36 -4.88
C LEU A 141 1.78 9.17 -4.39
N CYS A 142 2.59 9.74 -5.28
CA CYS A 142 3.67 10.66 -4.92
C CYS A 142 3.16 11.95 -4.26
N GLU A 143 1.97 12.43 -4.61
CA GLU A 143 1.36 13.59 -3.95
C GLU A 143 1.00 13.33 -2.47
N LEU A 144 1.03 12.06 -2.02
CA LEU A 144 0.75 11.66 -0.64
C LEU A 144 2.00 11.51 0.24
N VAL A 145 3.18 11.49 -0.38
CA VAL A 145 4.45 11.34 0.33
C VAL A 145 5.05 12.73 0.41
N ASP A 146 4.84 13.39 1.56
CA ASP A 146 5.44 14.70 1.86
C ASP A 146 6.98 14.60 1.83
N GLU A 147 7.64 15.66 1.34
CA GLU A 147 9.11 15.88 1.34
C GLU A 147 9.74 15.87 2.75
#